data_AF-A0A2S8NTC5-F1
#
_entry.id   AF-A0A2S8NTC5-F1
#
_cell.length_a   1.000
_cell.length_b   1.000
_cell.length_c   1.000
_cell.angle_alpha   90.00
_cell.angle_beta   90.00
_cell.angle_gamma   90.00
#
_symmetry.space_group_name_H-M   'P 1'
#
loop_
_entity.id
_entity.type
_entity.pdbx_description
1 polymer ?
#
loop_
_entity_poly.entity_id
_entity_poly.type
_entity_poly.pdbx_seq_one_letter_code
_entity_poly.pdbx_strand_id
1 'polypeptide(L)' 'MKTLHEMIKDLTGIDVEQDKISDYLEEEVLYLQGADLQGTDLRYANLSCANLKGIKITKKNN' A
#
# COMPACT_ATOMS: atom_id res chain seq x y z
N MET A 1 4.38 11.35 6.72
CA MET A 1 4.16 10.59 5.46
C MET A 1 3.64 9.25 5.91
N LYS A 2 2.46 8.83 5.44
CA LYS A 2 1.95 7.51 5.79
C LYS A 2 2.89 6.44 5.21
N THR A 3 3.06 5.33 5.91
CA THR A 3 3.76 4.16 5.38
C THR A 3 2.76 3.19 4.77
N LEU A 4 3.24 2.32 3.88
CA LEU A 4 2.42 1.21 3.39
C LEU A 4 1.92 0.30 4.52
N HIS A 5 2.76 0.09 5.54
CA HIS A 5 2.40 -0.64 6.76
C HIS A 5 1.16 -0.05 7.45
N GLU A 6 1.18 1.25 7.75
CA GLU A 6 0.03 1.94 8.38
C GLU A 6 -1.23 1.81 7.52
N MET A 7 -1.07 1.84 6.19
CA MET A 7 -2.19 1.73 5.29
C MET A 7 -2.79 0.33 5.22
N ILE A 8 -1.97 -0.73 5.24
CA ILE A 8 -2.44 -2.11 5.32
C ILE A 8 -3.24 -2.28 6.61
N LYS A 9 -2.70 -1.82 7.74
CA LYS A 9 -3.39 -1.84 9.02
C LYS A 9 -4.73 -1.09 9.00
N ASP A 10 -4.78 0.09 8.41
CA ASP A 10 -6.01 0.89 8.29
C ASP A 10 -7.09 0.19 7.42
N LEU A 11 -6.68 -0.49 6.35
CA LEU A 11 -7.60 -1.08 5.36
C LEU A 11 -8.05 -2.49 5.72
N THR A 12 -7.17 -3.30 6.31
CA THR A 12 -7.42 -4.72 6.58
C THR A 12 -7.55 -5.02 8.08
N GLY A 13 -7.14 -4.09 8.95
CA GLY A 13 -7.03 -4.32 10.39
C GLY A 13 -5.84 -5.21 10.78
N ILE A 14 -5.03 -5.64 9.81
CA ILE A 14 -3.91 -6.55 10.03
C ILE A 14 -2.63 -5.74 10.19
N ASP A 15 -1.93 -6.01 11.29
CA ASP A 15 -0.61 -5.47 11.55
C ASP A 15 0.45 -6.40 10.94
N VAL A 16 1.12 -5.96 9.88
CA VAL A 16 2.11 -6.75 9.11
C VAL A 16 3.50 -6.20 9.35
N GLU A 17 4.45 -7.02 9.77
CA GLU A 17 5.85 -6.62 9.95
C GLU A 17 6.42 -6.04 8.64
N GLN A 18 7.23 -4.98 8.72
CA GLN A 18 7.66 -4.21 7.54
C GLN A 18 8.43 -5.05 6.51
N ASP A 19 9.21 -6.02 6.97
CA ASP A 19 9.96 -6.97 6.15
C ASP A 19 9.06 -8.03 5.48
N LYS A 20 7.85 -8.26 6.03
CA LYS A 20 6.87 -9.23 5.51
C LYS A 20 5.79 -8.61 4.62
N ILE A 21 5.84 -7.29 4.37
CA ILE A 21 4.84 -6.63 3.53
C ILE A 21 4.84 -7.19 2.11
N SER A 22 6.00 -7.50 1.54
CA SER A 22 6.08 -8.09 0.20
C SER A 22 5.39 -9.45 0.15
N ASP A 23 5.72 -10.35 1.08
CA ASP A 23 5.11 -11.68 1.19
C ASP A 23 3.59 -11.58 1.40
N TYR A 24 3.14 -10.65 2.24
CA TYR A 24 1.72 -10.40 2.47
C TYR A 24 0.98 -9.98 1.19
N LEU A 25 1.60 -9.12 0.38
CA LEU A 25 1.00 -8.64 -0.88
C LEU A 25 1.08 -9.65 -2.03
N GLU A 26 1.91 -10.70 -1.90
CA GLU A 26 1.94 -11.81 -2.85
C GLU A 26 0.77 -12.77 -2.65
N GLU A 27 0.36 -12.97 -1.39
CA GLU A 27 -0.73 -13.88 -1.02
C GLU A 27 -2.11 -13.17 -0.99
N GLU A 28 -2.15 -11.86 -0.75
CA GLU A 28 -3.40 -11.11 -0.52
C GLU A 28 -3.68 -10.03 -1.58
N VAL A 29 -4.95 -9.93 -1.99
CA VAL A 29 -5.43 -8.87 -2.89
C VAL A 29 -5.76 -7.62 -2.08
N LEU A 30 -4.94 -6.57 -2.24
CA LEU A 30 -5.18 -5.29 -1.57
C LEU A 30 -6.20 -4.43 -2.34
N TYR A 31 -7.33 -4.09 -1.72
CA TYR A 31 -8.33 -3.19 -2.29
C TYR A 31 -7.99 -1.73 -2.02
N LEU A 32 -7.30 -1.09 -2.97
CA LEU A 32 -6.89 0.32 -2.89
C LEU A 32 -7.78 1.26 -3.68
N GLN A 33 -8.98 0.83 -4.08
CA GLN A 33 -9.86 1.65 -4.90
C GLN A 33 -10.21 2.98 -4.19
N GLY A 34 -9.81 4.10 -4.79
CA GLY A 34 -10.02 5.43 -4.21
C GLY A 34 -9.15 5.77 -3.01
N ALA A 35 -8.17 4.93 -2.65
CA ALA A 35 -7.24 5.20 -1.56
C ALA A 35 -6.39 6.45 -1.87
N ASP A 36 -6.15 7.26 -0.84
CA ASP A 36 -5.22 8.37 -0.90
C ASP A 36 -3.81 7.90 -0.55
N LEU A 37 -2.98 7.74 -1.59
CA LEU A 37 -1.59 7.30 -1.46
C LEU A 37 -0.61 8.48 -1.52
N GLN A 38 -1.09 9.72 -1.37
CA GLN A 38 -0.25 10.90 -1.48
C GLN A 38 0.81 10.93 -0.38
N GLY A 39 2.07 10.90 -0.81
CA GLY A 39 3.22 10.88 0.11
C GLY A 39 3.39 9.56 0.85
N THR A 40 2.74 8.47 0.42
CA THR A 40 3.02 7.13 0.92
C THR A 40 4.31 6.60 0.32
N ASP A 41 5.21 6.07 1.15
CA ASP A 41 6.41 5.40 0.66
C ASP A 41 6.07 4.00 0.14
N LEU A 42 6.17 3.85 -1.19
CA LEU A 42 5.85 2.62 -1.92
C LEU A 42 7.09 2.02 -2.62
N ARG A 43 8.31 2.49 -2.30
CA ARG A 43 9.54 2.15 -3.05
C ARG A 43 9.86 0.65 -3.13
N TYR A 44 9.31 -0.15 -2.21
CA TYR A 44 9.54 -1.60 -2.13
C TYR A 44 8.22 -2.40 -2.12
N ALA A 45 7.11 -1.78 -2.55
CA ALA A 45 5.79 -2.40 -2.49
C ALA A 45 5.48 -3.22 -3.74
N ASN A 46 5.20 -4.52 -3.59
CA ASN A 46 4.63 -5.32 -4.67
C ASN A 46 3.11 -5.13 -4.72
N LEU A 47 2.62 -4.22 -5.56
CA LEU A 47 1.18 -3.95 -5.73
C LEU A 47 0.59 -4.61 -6.98
N SER A 48 1.24 -5.64 -7.52
CA SER A 48 0.83 -6.29 -8.79
C SER A 48 -0.57 -6.91 -8.72
N CYS A 49 -0.96 -7.43 -7.55
CA CYS A 49 -2.28 -8.00 -7.30
C CYS A 49 -3.31 -6.98 -6.77
N ALA A 50 -2.93 -5.71 -6.55
CA ALA A 50 -3.80 -4.73 -5.91
C ALA A 50 -4.81 -4.09 -6.89
N ASN A 51 -6.04 -3.83 -6.42
CA ASN A 51 -7.00 -3.03 -7.17
C ASN A 51 -6.68 -1.53 -6.98
N LEU A 52 -5.99 -0.95 -7.96
CA LEU A 52 -5.53 0.44 -7.97
C LEU A 52 -6.52 1.41 -8.63
N LYS A 53 -7.79 1.04 -8.84
CA LYS A 53 -8.73 1.90 -9.55
C LYS A 53 -8.95 3.23 -8.81
N GLY A 54 -8.69 4.36 -9.47
CA GLY A 54 -8.96 5.68 -8.91
C GLY A 54 -8.05 6.08 -7.75
N ILE A 55 -6.89 5.42 -7.56
CA ILE A 55 -5.91 5.85 -6.57
C ILE A 55 -5.42 7.27 -6.86
N LYS A 56 -5.21 8.05 -5.79
CA LYS A 56 -4.52 9.35 -5.89
C LYS A 56 -3.05 9.14 -5.57
N ILE A 57 -2.23 9.06 -6.61
CA ILE A 57 -0.76 9.08 -6.49
C ILE A 57 -0.23 10.40 -7.01
N THR A 58 0.33 11.24 -6.13
CA THR A 58 1.21 12.33 -6.55
C THR A 58 2.63 11.85 -6.32
N LYS A 59 3.39 11.67 -7.41
CA LYS A 59 4.83 11.44 -7.31
C LYS A 59 5.42 12.63 -6.56
N LYS A 60 6.00 12.38 -5.38
CA LYS A 60 6.72 13.41 -4.66
C LYS A 60 8.01 13.65 -5.45
N ASN A 61 8.02 14.70 -6.26
CA ASN A 61 9.22 15.15 -6.95
C ASN A 61 10.16 15.70 -5.89
N ASN A 62 11.17 14.91 -5.52
CA ASN A 62 12.39 15.41 -4.90
C ASN A 62 13.44 15.60 -6.00
#